data_AF-A0A4Q6ENB4-F1
#
_entry.id   AF-A0A4Q6ENB4-F1
#
_cell.length_a   1.000
_cell.length_b   1.000
_cell.length_c   1.000
_cell.angle_alpha   90.00
_cell.angle_beta   90.00
_cell.angle_gamma   90.00
#
_symmetry.space_group_name_H-M   'P 1'
#
loop_
_entity.id
_entity.type
_entity.pdbx_description
1 polymer ?
#
loop_
_entity_poly.entity_id
_entity_poly.type
_entity_poly.pdbx_seq_one_letter_code
_entity_poly.pdbx_strand_id
1 'polypeptide(L)'
;MISWLLFLSVSLTAHATERATVILLRGTASTGAGQALNLKDLVEPGTTITTGPKSFVKLLFPDQTQMNIGPASTLRLEATRPGEVSLVSLVAGQIRAKVAKDPFSSRGPSKEKLVVKTRSAAMGIRGTDFNVSYNPANRLTALITFEGHVAMANLGPNEHALRVLENDRRLQHVGPGQFSGTLADAATPSVPVRISPVQLEALRENDSFRGLGERGAAAPVAFASPIPPGVDPRAFTGGEKSGELPAPLVNLGSAPPPPAEGFFDEKSKTYAPRAGGYVDLGSGRYVPPPAGSAFDPNTSTFVPPKAMGEVDPGTGMYVPPKGVQLDPVKGFVPEPAAPIPSANGTRAPSSIAPASVNAAAALNQAASREQAG
;
A
#
# COMPACT_ATOMS: atom_id res chain seq x y z
N MET A 1 29.82 69.89 11.90
CA MET A 1 29.62 68.51 12.39
C MET A 1 28.31 68.00 11.79
N ILE A 2 28.39 67.21 10.72
CA ILE A 2 27.21 66.60 10.08
C ILE A 2 27.26 65.13 10.45
N SER A 3 26.36 64.72 11.34
CA SER A 3 26.20 63.34 11.80
C SER A 3 25.39 62.58 10.74
N TRP A 4 26.02 61.60 10.12
CA TRP A 4 25.38 60.65 9.20
C TRP A 4 24.76 59.52 10.03
N LEU A 5 23.44 59.49 10.11
CA LEU A 5 22.68 58.37 10.68
C LEU A 5 22.61 57.24 9.64
N LEU A 6 23.39 56.19 9.87
CA LEU A 6 23.36 54.96 9.10
C LEU A 6 22.10 54.17 9.48
N PHE A 7 21.07 54.18 8.61
CA PHE A 7 19.92 53.29 8.75
C PHE A 7 20.34 51.86 8.35
N LEU A 8 20.53 51.00 9.35
CA LEU A 8 20.77 49.58 9.17
C LEU A 8 19.44 48.88 8.88
N SER A 9 19.09 48.75 7.59
CA SER A 9 17.94 47.98 7.13
C SER A 9 18.22 46.49 7.33
N VAL A 10 17.69 45.91 8.41
CA VAL A 10 17.65 44.46 8.61
C VAL A 10 16.57 43.90 7.69
N SER A 11 16.98 43.42 6.52
CA SER A 11 16.11 42.65 5.64
C SER A 11 15.80 41.29 6.28
N LEU A 12 14.61 41.13 6.85
CA LEU A 12 14.08 39.81 7.22
C LEU A 12 13.88 39.02 5.92
N THR A 13 14.80 38.11 5.61
CA THR A 13 14.57 37.10 4.59
C THR A 13 13.51 36.12 5.10
N ALA A 14 12.27 36.32 4.68
CA ALA A 14 11.22 35.32 4.83
C ALA A 14 11.63 34.08 4.01
N HIS A 15 12.17 33.07 4.67
CA HIS A 15 12.40 31.78 4.03
C HIS A 15 11.04 31.19 3.66
N ALA A 16 10.79 31.03 2.36
CA ALA A 16 9.64 30.28 1.88
C ALA A 16 9.83 28.82 2.27
N THR A 17 9.29 28.42 3.43
CA THR A 17 9.25 27.03 3.84
C THR A 17 8.31 26.29 2.88
N GLU A 18 8.84 25.34 2.11
CA GLU A 18 8.04 24.44 1.28
C GLU A 18 7.16 23.60 2.20
N ARG A 19 5.89 23.97 2.33
CA ARG A 19 4.91 23.32 3.21
C ARG A 19 3.90 22.55 2.38
N ALA A 20 3.58 21.35 2.82
CA ALA A 20 2.49 20.58 2.24
C ALA A 20 1.16 20.97 2.91
N THR A 21 0.06 20.93 2.16
CA THR A 21 -1.29 21.18 2.69
C THR A 21 -2.06 19.88 2.77
N VAL A 22 -2.76 19.64 3.88
CA VAL A 22 -3.72 18.52 4.00
C VAL A 22 -4.95 18.85 3.17
N ILE A 23 -5.15 18.15 2.06
CA ILE A 23 -6.29 18.37 1.14
C ILE A 23 -7.39 17.30 1.27
N LEU A 24 -7.10 16.18 1.93
CA LEU A 24 -8.11 15.18 2.28
C LEU A 24 -7.68 14.45 3.55
N LEU A 25 -8.63 14.16 4.42
CA LEU A 25 -8.41 13.40 5.64
C LEU A 25 -9.63 12.53 5.91
N ARG A 26 -9.40 11.25 6.18
CA ARG A 26 -10.41 10.30 6.65
C ARG A 26 -9.86 9.55 7.84
N GLY A 27 -10.69 9.38 8.88
CA GLY A 27 -10.28 8.72 10.12
C GLY A 27 -9.41 9.65 10.97
N THR A 28 -8.39 9.08 11.60
CA THR A 28 -7.47 9.79 12.50
C THR A 28 -6.07 9.90 11.92
N ALA A 29 -5.46 11.07 12.09
CA ALA A 29 -4.06 11.30 11.82
C ALA A 29 -3.49 12.31 12.81
N SER A 30 -2.21 12.16 13.14
CA SER A 30 -1.52 13.04 14.08
C SER A 30 -0.07 13.25 13.67
N THR A 31 0.53 14.31 14.18
CA THR A 31 1.96 14.54 14.06
C THR A 31 2.73 13.71 15.10
N GLY A 32 4.06 13.64 14.95
CA GLY A 32 4.95 13.00 15.92
C GLY A 32 4.94 13.67 17.30
N ALA A 33 4.48 14.92 17.38
CA ALA A 33 4.25 15.63 18.64
C ALA A 33 2.88 15.30 19.29
N GLY A 34 2.08 14.42 18.68
CA GLY A 34 0.76 14.03 19.15
C GLY A 34 -0.37 14.99 18.76
N GLN A 35 -0.09 16.06 18.02
CA GLN A 35 -1.11 16.99 17.54
C GLN A 35 -1.96 16.32 16.46
N ALA A 36 -3.29 16.33 16.61
CA ALA A 36 -4.20 15.86 15.57
C ALA A 36 -4.10 16.72 14.31
N LEU A 37 -4.06 16.08 13.14
CA LEU A 37 -4.11 16.75 11.85
C LEU A 37 -5.55 16.93 11.41
N ASN A 38 -5.83 18.08 10.80
CA ASN A 38 -7.12 18.44 10.23
C ASN A 38 -6.98 18.82 8.76
N LEU A 39 -8.12 18.88 8.07
CA LEU A 39 -8.18 19.39 6.71
C LEU A 39 -7.69 20.84 6.65
N LYS A 40 -6.89 21.17 5.63
CA LYS A 40 -6.22 22.47 5.40
C LYS A 40 -5.03 22.76 6.32
N ASP A 41 -4.68 21.87 7.24
CA ASP A 41 -3.47 22.05 8.03
C ASP A 41 -2.24 22.07 7.13
N LEU A 42 -1.28 22.92 7.50
CA LEU A 42 0.02 22.99 6.87
C LEU A 42 0.98 22.05 7.59
N VAL A 43 1.68 21.23 6.82
CA VAL A 43 2.68 20.29 7.32
C VAL A 43 4.05 20.75 6.85
N GLU A 44 4.93 21.00 7.82
CA GLU A 44 6.29 21.47 7.57
C GLU A 44 7.27 20.30 7.40
N PRO A 45 8.35 20.48 6.61
CA PRO A 45 9.46 19.55 6.59
C PRO A 45 10.01 19.31 8.01
N GLY A 46 10.43 18.08 8.29
CA GLY A 46 10.80 17.60 9.63
C GLY A 46 9.64 16.92 10.39
N THR A 47 8.40 17.14 9.97
CA THR A 47 7.21 16.56 10.63
C THR A 47 7.11 15.06 10.38
N THR A 48 6.87 14.30 11.44
CA THR A 48 6.38 12.92 11.34
C THR A 48 4.87 12.91 11.37
N ILE A 49 4.23 12.18 10.48
CA ILE A 49 2.79 12.01 10.34
C ILE A 49 2.48 10.54 10.61
N THR A 50 1.50 10.28 11.46
CA THR A 50 1.00 8.94 11.75
C THR A 50 -0.49 8.88 11.47
N THR A 51 -0.94 7.83 10.79
CA THR A 51 -2.36 7.55 10.50
C THR A 51 -2.85 6.35 11.29
N GLY A 52 -4.10 6.42 11.77
CA GLY A 52 -4.74 5.30 12.45
C GLY A 52 -5.16 4.15 11.52
N PRO A 53 -5.70 3.06 12.08
CA PRO A 53 -6.36 2.02 11.30
C PRO A 53 -7.54 2.60 10.52
N LYS A 54 -7.71 2.18 9.25
CA LYS A 54 -8.75 2.69 8.34
C LYS A 54 -8.73 4.21 8.11
N SER A 55 -7.60 4.85 8.41
CA SER A 55 -7.39 6.27 8.20
C SER A 55 -6.53 6.52 6.96
N PHE A 56 -6.67 7.68 6.34
CA PHE A 56 -5.69 8.15 5.37
C PHE A 56 -5.64 9.67 5.33
N VAL A 57 -4.50 10.20 4.88
CA VAL A 57 -4.27 11.63 4.69
C VAL A 57 -3.74 11.86 3.29
N LYS A 58 -4.26 12.88 2.60
CA LYS A 58 -3.74 13.33 1.32
C LYS A 58 -3.10 14.70 1.49
N LEU A 59 -1.83 14.77 1.11
CA LEU A 59 -1.02 15.98 1.10
C LEU A 59 -0.91 16.51 -0.33
N LEU A 60 -0.98 17.83 -0.48
CA LEU A 60 -0.64 18.55 -1.70
C LEU A 60 0.60 19.40 -1.43
N PHE A 61 1.66 19.16 -2.20
CA PHE A 61 2.90 19.92 -2.13
C PHE A 61 2.84 21.14 -3.07
N PRO A 62 3.71 22.16 -2.86
CA PRO A 62 3.73 23.36 -3.71
C PRO A 62 3.98 23.07 -5.19
N ASP A 63 4.76 22.02 -5.50
CA ASP A 63 5.08 21.55 -6.84
C ASP A 63 3.93 20.76 -7.52
N GLN A 64 2.73 20.75 -6.92
CA GLN A 64 1.56 19.97 -7.33
C GLN A 64 1.70 18.45 -7.14
N THR A 65 2.76 17.97 -6.49
CA THR A 65 2.85 16.57 -6.08
C THR A 65 1.74 16.26 -5.07
N GLN A 66 1.04 15.14 -5.27
CA GLN A 66 0.03 14.65 -4.34
C GLN A 66 0.56 13.37 -3.68
N MET A 67 0.49 13.29 -2.36
CA MET A 67 0.92 12.13 -1.58
C MET A 67 -0.17 11.69 -0.63
N ASN A 68 -0.58 10.44 -0.76
CA ASN A 68 -1.57 9.80 0.07
C ASN A 68 -0.86 8.87 1.04
N ILE A 69 -1.08 9.08 2.33
CA ILE A 69 -0.54 8.27 3.43
C ILE A 69 -1.66 7.34 3.87
N GLY A 70 -1.47 6.04 3.68
CA GLY A 70 -2.51 5.04 3.88
C GLY A 70 -2.75 4.70 5.35
N PRO A 71 -3.61 3.69 5.64
CA PRO A 71 -3.87 3.21 6.99
C PRO A 71 -2.63 2.74 7.74
N ALA A 72 -2.64 2.90 9.07
CA ALA A 72 -1.61 2.41 9.98
C ALA A 72 -0.19 2.73 9.52
N SER A 73 0.01 3.95 9.02
CA SER A 73 1.25 4.36 8.37
C SER A 73 1.95 5.43 9.20
N THR A 74 3.28 5.40 9.19
CA THR A 74 4.13 6.43 9.79
C THR A 74 5.09 6.94 8.74
N LEU A 75 4.96 8.21 8.40
CA LEU A 75 5.76 8.91 7.41
C LEU A 75 6.52 10.05 8.08
N ARG A 76 7.78 10.28 7.73
CA ARG A 76 8.50 11.49 8.12
C ARG A 76 8.91 12.26 6.88
N LEU A 77 8.46 13.52 6.80
CA LEU A 77 8.98 14.46 5.83
C LEU A 77 10.34 14.92 6.36
N GLU A 78 11.43 14.64 5.64
CA GLU A 78 12.75 15.06 6.09
C GLU A 78 12.94 16.56 5.79
N ALA A 79 13.67 17.26 6.65
CA ALA A 79 14.02 18.64 6.38
C ALA A 79 15.06 18.68 5.26
N THR A 80 14.73 19.39 4.18
CA THR A 80 15.61 19.60 3.02
C THR A 80 15.79 21.09 2.79
N ARG A 81 16.91 21.52 2.22
CA ARG A 81 17.10 22.93 1.90
C ARG A 81 16.26 23.29 0.67
N PRO A 82 15.82 24.55 0.52
CA PRO A 82 15.17 25.00 -0.71
C PRO A 82 16.01 24.66 -1.94
N GLY A 83 15.42 24.00 -2.94
CA GLY A 83 16.10 23.55 -4.16
C GLY A 83 16.86 22.22 -4.04
N GLU A 84 16.87 21.58 -2.86
CA GLU A 84 17.30 20.18 -2.72
C GLU A 84 16.14 19.22 -3.00
N VAL A 85 16.48 17.96 -3.33
CA VAL A 85 15.51 16.90 -3.58
C VAL A 85 14.65 16.67 -2.34
N SER A 86 13.33 16.63 -2.49
CA SER A 86 12.43 16.32 -1.38
C SER A 86 12.69 14.90 -0.88
N LEU A 87 12.97 14.73 0.41
CA LEU A 87 13.25 13.43 1.02
C LEU A 87 12.13 13.04 1.97
N VAL A 88 11.63 11.82 1.81
CA VAL A 88 10.54 11.28 2.62
C VAL A 88 10.93 9.90 3.16
N SER A 89 10.70 9.68 4.45
CA SER A 89 11.00 8.43 5.14
C SER A 89 9.70 7.71 5.49
N LEU A 90 9.44 6.57 4.86
CA LEU A 90 8.34 5.69 5.22
C LEU A 90 8.82 4.69 6.28
N VAL A 91 8.35 4.88 7.51
CA VAL A 91 8.75 4.07 8.68
C VAL A 91 7.89 2.81 8.80
N ALA A 92 6.62 2.90 8.42
CA ALA A 92 5.68 1.77 8.40
C ALA A 92 4.47 2.11 7.54
N GLY A 93 3.81 1.07 7.00
CA GLY A 93 2.56 1.18 6.27
C GLY A 93 2.82 1.46 4.79
N GLN A 94 2.12 2.43 4.20
CA GLN A 94 2.19 2.66 2.76
C GLN A 94 1.89 4.10 2.37
N ILE A 95 2.38 4.47 1.18
CA ILE A 95 2.02 5.70 0.51
C ILE A 95 1.71 5.44 -0.97
N ARG A 96 0.88 6.31 -1.54
CA ARG A 96 0.71 6.44 -2.98
C ARG A 96 1.00 7.89 -3.34
N ALA A 97 1.85 8.13 -4.33
CA ALA A 97 2.18 9.48 -4.74
C ALA A 97 2.09 9.65 -6.25
N LYS A 98 1.54 10.80 -6.65
CA LYS A 98 1.53 11.30 -8.03
C LYS A 98 2.47 12.50 -8.07
N VAL A 99 3.70 12.26 -8.51
CA VAL A 99 4.75 13.28 -8.58
C VAL A 99 4.61 14.04 -9.89
N ALA A 100 4.53 15.36 -9.81
CA ALA A 100 4.34 16.20 -10.98
C ALA A 100 5.51 16.06 -11.96
N LYS A 101 5.22 15.77 -13.23
CA LYS A 101 6.24 15.75 -14.29
C LYS A 101 6.70 17.18 -14.57
N ASP A 102 8.00 17.38 -14.77
CA ASP A 102 8.49 18.64 -15.32
C ASP A 102 8.56 18.54 -16.85
N PRO A 103 7.65 19.21 -17.59
CA PRO A 103 7.60 19.16 -19.05
C PRO A 103 8.83 19.79 -19.72
N PHE A 104 9.67 20.55 -18.99
CA PHE A 104 10.82 21.28 -19.53
C PHE A 104 12.19 20.67 -19.14
N SER A 105 12.20 19.63 -18.31
CA SER A 105 13.42 18.97 -17.79
C SER A 105 14.09 17.97 -18.75
N SER A 106 13.72 17.94 -20.03
CA SER A 106 14.24 17.00 -21.04
C SER A 106 15.68 17.27 -21.50
N ARG A 107 16.38 18.26 -20.91
CA ARG A 107 17.77 18.61 -21.22
C ARG A 107 18.63 18.61 -19.95
N GLY A 108 19.23 17.47 -19.62
CA GLY A 108 20.24 17.32 -18.56
C GLY A 108 20.02 16.08 -17.68
N PRO A 109 21.05 15.62 -16.91
CA PRO A 109 20.89 14.56 -15.94
C PRO A 109 19.91 15.05 -14.87
N SER A 110 18.69 14.55 -14.94
CA SER A 110 17.61 15.04 -14.11
C SER A 110 17.81 14.57 -12.69
N LYS A 111 18.07 15.51 -11.78
CA LYS A 111 18.01 15.26 -10.34
C LYS A 111 16.62 14.73 -10.00
N GLU A 112 16.55 13.74 -9.11
CA GLU A 112 15.30 13.23 -8.56
C GLU A 112 14.51 14.40 -7.96
N LYS A 113 13.18 14.40 -8.11
CA LYS A 113 12.33 15.40 -7.45
C LYS A 113 11.97 14.98 -6.03
N LEU A 114 11.69 13.69 -5.90
CA LEU A 114 11.32 13.05 -4.65
C LEU A 114 12.21 11.82 -4.47
N VAL A 115 12.75 11.67 -3.27
CA VAL A 115 13.37 10.44 -2.81
C VAL A 115 12.52 9.89 -1.68
N VAL A 116 12.07 8.65 -1.83
CA VAL A 116 11.42 7.91 -0.76
C VAL A 116 12.43 6.91 -0.22
N LYS A 117 12.64 6.90 1.09
CA LYS A 117 13.42 5.85 1.76
C LYS A 117 12.56 5.09 2.74
N THR A 118 12.90 3.81 2.88
CA THR A 118 12.39 2.89 3.90
C THR A 118 13.60 2.36 4.66
N ARG A 119 13.40 1.41 5.57
CA ARG A 119 14.54 0.72 6.21
C ARG A 119 15.34 -0.13 5.22
N SER A 120 14.71 -0.66 4.17
CA SER A 120 15.33 -1.62 3.26
C SER A 120 15.58 -1.09 1.85
N ALA A 121 15.06 0.10 1.50
CA ALA A 121 15.14 0.62 0.15
C ALA A 121 15.27 2.13 0.07
N ALA A 122 15.94 2.59 -0.97
CA ALA A 122 15.90 3.96 -1.46
C ALA A 122 15.26 3.99 -2.85
N MET A 123 14.39 4.96 -3.09
CA MET A 123 13.68 5.12 -4.36
C MET A 123 13.83 6.55 -4.86
N GLY A 124 14.31 6.72 -6.09
CA GLY A 124 14.40 8.01 -6.79
C GLY A 124 13.25 8.19 -7.77
N ILE A 125 12.54 9.33 -7.66
CA ILE A 125 11.32 9.62 -8.43
C ILE A 125 11.40 11.01 -9.06
N ARG A 126 11.06 11.11 -10.34
CA ARG A 126 11.07 12.36 -11.11
C ARG A 126 9.68 12.81 -11.59
N GLY A 127 8.75 11.88 -11.83
CA GLY A 127 7.45 12.19 -12.41
C GLY A 127 6.63 10.94 -12.69
N THR A 128 6.03 10.41 -11.62
CA THR A 128 5.56 9.01 -11.56
C THR A 128 4.29 8.94 -10.71
N ASP A 129 3.34 8.07 -11.08
CA ASP A 129 2.29 7.57 -10.18
C ASP A 129 2.72 6.20 -9.67
N PHE A 130 2.91 6.07 -8.36
CA PHE A 130 3.40 4.85 -7.74
C PHE A 130 2.80 4.62 -6.36
N ASN A 131 2.79 3.37 -5.93
CA ASN A 131 2.50 2.94 -4.57
C ASN A 131 3.74 2.27 -3.98
N VAL A 132 4.08 2.62 -2.75
CA VAL A 132 5.07 1.88 -1.97
C VAL A 132 4.54 1.53 -0.60
N SER A 133 4.81 0.31 -0.17
CA SER A 133 4.55 -0.19 1.18
C SER A 133 5.84 -0.62 1.84
N TYR A 134 5.92 -0.43 3.16
CA TYR A 134 6.96 -1.00 4.01
C TYR A 134 6.31 -1.62 5.24
N ASN A 135 6.53 -2.92 5.42
CA ASN A 135 6.02 -3.64 6.57
C ASN A 135 7.16 -3.91 7.57
N PRO A 136 7.13 -3.32 8.78
CA PRO A 136 8.21 -3.47 9.74
C PRO A 136 8.34 -4.89 10.32
N ALA A 137 7.28 -5.70 10.27
CA ALA A 137 7.29 -7.07 10.82
C ALA A 137 8.14 -8.02 9.98
N ASN A 138 8.11 -7.86 8.64
CA ASN A 138 8.93 -8.65 7.72
C ASN A 138 10.08 -7.85 7.08
N ARG A 139 10.16 -6.54 7.35
CA ARG A 139 11.15 -5.59 6.82
C ARG A 139 11.16 -5.54 5.28
N LEU A 140 10.02 -5.83 4.66
CA LEU A 140 9.84 -5.83 3.22
C LEU A 140 9.36 -4.47 2.76
N THR A 141 10.06 -3.90 1.77
CA THR A 141 9.56 -2.79 0.97
C THR A 141 9.06 -3.35 -0.35
N ALA A 142 7.87 -2.92 -0.75
CA ALA A 142 7.22 -3.31 -1.99
C ALA A 142 6.78 -2.07 -2.76
N LEU A 143 7.14 -2.02 -4.04
CA LEU A 143 6.90 -0.90 -4.93
C LEU A 143 6.11 -1.38 -6.14
N ILE A 144 5.05 -0.64 -6.48
CA ILE A 144 4.26 -0.78 -7.72
C ILE A 144 4.26 0.56 -8.43
N THR A 145 4.60 0.58 -9.72
CA THR A 145 4.53 1.79 -10.55
C THR A 145 3.34 1.72 -11.48
N PHE A 146 2.50 2.76 -11.52
CA PHE A 146 1.35 2.88 -12.42
C PHE A 146 1.67 3.66 -13.68
N GLU A 147 2.51 4.69 -13.57
CA GLU A 147 2.94 5.54 -14.68
C GLU A 147 4.35 6.09 -14.41
N GLY A 148 5.18 6.22 -15.45
CA GLY A 148 6.56 6.71 -15.29
C GLY A 148 7.50 5.60 -14.82
N HIS A 149 8.59 5.98 -14.15
CA HIS A 149 9.59 5.03 -13.65
C HIS A 149 10.04 5.43 -12.24
N VAL A 150 10.43 4.43 -11.46
CA VAL A 150 11.09 4.62 -10.17
C VAL A 150 12.41 3.87 -10.19
N ALA A 151 13.50 4.56 -9.88
CA ALA A 151 14.77 3.90 -9.61
C ALA A 151 14.74 3.37 -8.18
N MET A 152 14.81 2.05 -7.99
CA MET A 152 14.80 1.44 -6.67
C MET A 152 16.12 0.75 -6.40
N ALA A 153 16.68 0.97 -5.21
CA ALA A 153 17.88 0.31 -4.74
C ALA A 153 17.63 -0.28 -3.35
N ASN A 154 18.32 -1.37 -3.04
CA ASN A 154 18.40 -1.85 -1.67
C ASN A 154 19.23 -0.86 -0.83
N LEU A 155 18.74 -0.52 0.36
CA LEU A 155 19.40 0.37 1.30
C LEU A 155 19.86 -0.43 2.52
N GLY A 156 21.18 -0.61 2.65
CA GLY A 156 21.77 -1.29 3.78
C GLY A 156 21.81 -0.44 5.05
N PRO A 157 22.12 -1.05 6.22
CA PRO A 157 22.35 -0.32 7.46
C PRO A 157 23.44 0.74 7.29
N ASN A 158 23.17 1.98 7.73
CA ASN A 158 24.08 3.13 7.66
C ASN A 158 24.40 3.66 6.25
N GLU A 159 23.79 3.13 5.20
CA GLU A 159 23.89 3.72 3.86
C GLU A 159 23.01 4.99 3.75
N HIS A 160 23.43 5.92 2.89
CA HIS A 160 22.65 7.13 2.61
C HIS A 160 21.88 6.97 1.30
N ALA A 161 20.57 7.20 1.34
CA ALA A 161 19.68 6.98 0.21
C ALA A 161 20.16 7.66 -1.09
N LEU A 162 20.54 8.95 -1.04
CA LEU A 162 21.02 9.68 -2.22
C LEU A 162 22.28 9.05 -2.83
N ARG A 163 23.25 8.66 -1.99
CA ARG A 163 24.50 8.04 -2.47
C ARG A 163 24.27 6.68 -3.12
N VAL A 164 23.30 5.91 -2.63
CA VAL A 164 22.95 4.62 -3.24
C VAL A 164 22.25 4.84 -4.59
N LEU A 165 21.42 5.88 -4.70
CA LEU A 165 20.72 6.22 -5.95
C LEU A 165 21.65 6.75 -7.05
N GLU A 166 22.81 7.31 -6.70
CA GLU A 166 23.85 7.69 -7.66
C GLU A 166 24.59 6.49 -8.28
N ASN A 167 24.42 5.28 -7.73
CA ASN A 167 25.10 4.08 -8.20
C ASN A 167 24.19 3.22 -9.10
N ASP A 168 24.24 3.50 -10.41
CA ASP A 168 23.43 2.83 -11.44
C ASP A 168 23.46 1.30 -11.39
N ARG A 169 24.57 0.68 -10.98
CA ARG A 169 24.71 -0.79 -10.97
C ARG A 169 23.81 -1.50 -9.97
N ARG A 170 23.30 -0.78 -8.96
CA ARG A 170 22.42 -1.32 -7.92
C ARG A 170 20.94 -1.02 -8.17
N LEU A 171 20.64 -0.24 -9.21
CA LEU A 171 19.30 0.24 -9.49
C LEU A 171 18.48 -0.80 -10.25
N GLN A 172 17.26 -0.99 -9.79
CA GLN A 172 16.18 -1.61 -10.56
C GLN A 172 15.22 -0.51 -10.99
N HIS A 173 15.04 -0.33 -12.30
CA HIS A 173 14.09 0.63 -12.83
C HIS A 173 12.70 -0.01 -12.92
N VAL A 174 11.81 0.39 -12.03
CA VAL A 174 10.44 -0.14 -11.93
C VAL A 174 9.51 0.72 -12.77
N GLY A 175 9.13 0.20 -13.93
CA GLY A 175 8.24 0.85 -14.89
C GLY A 175 6.75 0.51 -14.70
N PRO A 176 5.88 1.05 -15.55
CA PRO A 176 4.43 0.91 -15.41
C PRO A 176 3.95 -0.54 -15.38
N GLY A 177 3.07 -0.85 -14.44
CA GLY A 177 2.53 -2.19 -14.23
C GLY A 177 3.48 -3.18 -13.57
N GLN A 178 4.69 -2.74 -13.21
CA GLN A 178 5.69 -3.59 -12.59
C GLN A 178 5.72 -3.47 -11.07
N PHE A 179 6.13 -4.57 -10.45
CA PHE A 179 6.42 -4.70 -9.03
C PHE A 179 7.91 -4.98 -8.82
N SER A 180 8.50 -4.37 -7.80
CA SER A 180 9.78 -4.78 -7.24
C SER A 180 9.70 -4.75 -5.71
N GLY A 181 10.35 -5.70 -5.06
CA GLY A 181 10.42 -5.79 -3.60
C GLY A 181 11.84 -6.00 -3.10
N THR A 182 12.14 -5.53 -1.90
CA THR A 182 13.44 -5.76 -1.26
C THR A 182 13.34 -5.86 0.26
N LEU A 183 14.14 -6.76 0.83
CA LEU A 183 14.34 -6.92 2.27
C LEU A 183 15.60 -6.19 2.70
N ALA A 184 15.69 -5.77 3.96
CA ALA A 184 16.83 -4.98 4.46
C ALA A 184 18.19 -5.69 4.34
N ASP A 185 18.21 -7.02 4.24
CA ASP A 185 19.37 -7.89 4.11
C ASP A 185 19.58 -8.45 2.69
N ALA A 186 18.72 -8.09 1.74
CA ALA A 186 18.89 -8.47 0.33
C ALA A 186 20.03 -7.67 -0.31
N ALA A 187 20.77 -8.29 -1.24
CA ALA A 187 21.83 -7.59 -1.97
C ALA A 187 21.28 -6.54 -2.95
N THR A 188 20.18 -6.87 -3.63
CA THR A 188 19.50 -6.02 -4.60
C THR A 188 17.98 -6.18 -4.46
N PRO A 189 17.18 -5.21 -4.93
CA PRO A 189 15.75 -5.43 -5.11
C PRO A 189 15.48 -6.54 -6.12
N SER A 190 14.31 -7.17 -6.01
CA SER A 190 13.88 -8.14 -7.02
C SER A 190 13.81 -7.46 -8.38
N VAL A 191 14.17 -8.17 -9.44
CA VAL A 191 14.04 -7.65 -10.80
C VAL A 191 12.55 -7.34 -11.06
N PRO A 192 12.23 -6.19 -11.68
CA PRO A 192 10.85 -5.76 -11.85
C PRO A 192 10.03 -6.74 -12.71
N VAL A 193 8.87 -7.16 -12.21
CA VAL A 193 7.96 -8.05 -12.96
C VAL A 193 6.56 -7.49 -13.02
N ARG A 194 5.82 -7.82 -14.09
CA ARG A 194 4.42 -7.39 -14.21
C ARG A 194 3.55 -8.05 -13.14
N ILE A 195 2.67 -7.28 -12.54
CA ILE A 195 1.61 -7.81 -11.65
C ILE A 195 0.40 -8.24 -12.48
N SER A 196 -0.58 -8.87 -11.83
CA SER A 196 -1.87 -9.15 -12.46
C SER A 196 -2.49 -7.89 -13.08
N PRO A 197 -2.83 -7.88 -14.39
CA PRO A 197 -3.45 -6.73 -15.04
C PRO A 197 -4.75 -6.28 -14.37
N VAL A 198 -5.55 -7.23 -13.88
CA VAL A 198 -6.81 -6.95 -13.15
C VAL A 198 -6.52 -6.18 -11.86
N GLN A 199 -5.50 -6.61 -11.12
CA GLN A 199 -5.11 -5.91 -9.90
C GLN A 199 -4.54 -4.52 -10.20
N LEU A 200 -3.70 -4.41 -11.22
CA LEU A 200 -3.11 -3.14 -11.62
C LEU A 200 -4.18 -2.09 -11.90
N GLU A 201 -5.22 -2.45 -12.65
CA GLU A 201 -6.31 -1.54 -12.99
C GLU A 201 -7.10 -1.13 -11.75
N ALA A 202 -7.53 -2.10 -10.94
CA ALA A 202 -8.30 -1.82 -9.72
C ALA A 202 -7.51 -0.95 -8.72
N LEU A 203 -6.19 -1.19 -8.58
CA LEU A 203 -5.31 -0.35 -7.76
C LEU A 203 -5.11 1.04 -8.36
N ARG A 204 -5.00 1.16 -9.69
CA ARG A 204 -4.84 2.45 -10.38
C ARG A 204 -6.03 3.37 -10.10
N GLU A 205 -7.24 2.83 -10.14
CA GLU A 205 -8.48 3.56 -9.82
C GLU A 205 -8.66 3.86 -8.33
N ASN A 206 -8.08 3.03 -7.44
CA ASN A 206 -8.17 3.21 -6.00
C ASN A 206 -7.08 4.15 -5.44
N ASP A 207 -7.20 5.45 -5.69
CA ASP A 207 -6.25 6.43 -5.15
C ASP A 207 -6.46 6.74 -3.66
N SER A 208 -7.60 6.40 -3.07
CA SER A 208 -7.98 6.73 -1.69
C SER A 208 -7.84 5.56 -0.69
N PHE A 209 -7.16 4.48 -1.07
CA PHE A 209 -6.95 3.29 -0.23
C PHE A 209 -8.25 2.64 0.29
N ARG A 210 -9.31 2.63 -0.51
CA ARG A 210 -10.55 1.92 -0.19
C ARG A 210 -10.25 0.43 0.06
N GLY A 211 -10.95 -0.19 1.00
CA GLY A 211 -10.78 -1.60 1.39
C GLY A 211 -9.54 -1.91 2.24
N LEU A 212 -8.60 -0.97 2.36
CA LEU A 212 -7.35 -1.22 3.07
C LEU A 212 -7.54 -1.05 4.58
N GLY A 213 -7.18 -2.09 5.34
CA GLY A 213 -7.52 -2.20 6.77
C GLY A 213 -8.91 -2.80 7.04
N GLU A 214 -9.65 -3.20 6.00
CA GLU A 214 -10.88 -3.99 6.09
C GLU A 214 -10.64 -5.35 5.43
N ARG A 215 -10.24 -6.36 6.20
CA ARG A 215 -10.23 -7.75 5.71
C ARG A 215 -11.67 -8.28 5.75
N GLY A 216 -12.45 -7.92 4.72
CA GLY A 216 -13.77 -8.49 4.45
C GLY A 216 -13.69 -9.53 3.33
N ALA A 217 -14.57 -10.53 3.35
CA ALA A 217 -14.68 -11.52 2.29
C ALA A 217 -15.06 -10.86 0.95
N ALA A 218 -14.34 -11.18 -0.12
CA ALA A 218 -14.65 -10.70 -1.47
C ALA A 218 -16.05 -11.16 -1.92
N ALA A 219 -16.77 -10.28 -2.60
CA ALA A 219 -17.88 -10.67 -3.46
C ALA A 219 -17.33 -11.33 -4.74
N PRO A 220 -17.88 -12.45 -5.20
CA PRO A 220 -17.38 -13.15 -6.37
C PRO A 220 -17.72 -12.38 -7.66
N VAL A 221 -16.72 -12.07 -8.49
CA VAL A 221 -16.95 -11.70 -9.89
C VAL A 221 -15.96 -12.45 -10.76
N ALA A 222 -16.48 -13.20 -11.74
CA ALA A 222 -15.68 -14.03 -12.63
C ALA A 222 -15.06 -13.18 -13.76
N PHE A 223 -13.74 -13.10 -13.79
CA PHE A 223 -13.02 -12.80 -15.02
C PHE A 223 -12.82 -14.12 -15.78
N ALA A 224 -13.42 -14.22 -16.96
CA ALA A 224 -13.12 -15.31 -17.89
C ALA A 224 -11.93 -14.88 -18.73
N SER A 225 -10.83 -15.64 -18.68
CA SER A 225 -9.81 -15.55 -19.72
C SER A 225 -10.51 -15.73 -21.07
N PRO A 226 -10.22 -14.92 -22.10
CA PRO A 226 -10.75 -15.16 -23.45
C PRO A 226 -10.27 -16.50 -24.04
N ILE A 227 -9.29 -17.15 -23.39
CA ILE A 227 -8.79 -18.47 -23.75
C ILE A 227 -9.53 -19.55 -22.93
N PRO A 228 -10.23 -20.49 -23.59
CA PRO A 228 -10.90 -21.60 -22.92
C PRO A 228 -9.94 -22.47 -22.10
N PRO A 229 -10.37 -23.00 -20.94
CA PRO A 229 -9.55 -23.91 -20.15
C PRO A 229 -9.19 -25.17 -20.96
N GLY A 230 -7.91 -25.56 -20.92
CA GLY A 230 -7.41 -26.78 -21.56
C GLY A 230 -6.80 -26.60 -22.95
N VAL A 231 -6.71 -25.37 -23.48
CA VAL A 231 -6.08 -25.11 -24.77
C VAL A 231 -4.66 -24.57 -24.57
N ASP A 232 -3.67 -25.14 -25.28
CA ASP A 232 -2.30 -24.63 -25.28
C ASP A 232 -2.26 -23.24 -25.95
N PRO A 233 -1.92 -22.17 -25.21
CA PRO A 233 -1.85 -20.81 -25.77
C PRO A 233 -0.81 -20.69 -26.89
N ARG A 234 0.21 -21.56 -26.90
CA ARG A 234 1.25 -21.60 -27.95
C ARG A 234 0.73 -22.10 -29.29
N ALA A 235 -0.42 -22.77 -29.32
CA ALA A 235 -1.07 -23.19 -30.54
C ALA A 235 -1.76 -22.03 -31.29
N PHE A 236 -2.02 -20.90 -30.62
CA PHE A 236 -2.63 -19.71 -31.21
C PHE A 236 -1.62 -18.61 -31.57
N THR A 237 -0.39 -18.72 -31.09
CA THR A 237 0.74 -17.95 -31.63
C THR A 237 1.23 -18.69 -32.86
N GLY A 238 0.84 -18.23 -34.05
CA GLY A 238 1.25 -18.84 -35.32
C GLY A 238 2.74 -19.18 -35.32
N GLY A 239 3.04 -20.46 -35.58
CA GLY A 239 4.40 -20.94 -35.71
C GLY A 239 5.16 -20.22 -36.83
N GLU A 240 6.48 -20.13 -36.62
CA GLU A 240 7.51 -19.82 -37.61
C GLU A 240 7.70 -18.36 -38.02
N LYS A 241 8.40 -17.61 -37.17
CA LYS A 241 9.81 -17.22 -37.39
C LYS A 241 10.19 -16.23 -36.29
N SER A 242 11.37 -16.44 -35.71
CA SER A 242 12.10 -15.42 -34.97
C SER A 242 12.31 -14.20 -35.88
N GLY A 243 11.40 -13.24 -35.81
CA GLY A 243 11.43 -11.99 -36.56
C GLY A 243 10.74 -10.92 -35.74
N GLU A 244 11.55 -10.06 -35.14
CA GLU A 244 11.22 -8.77 -34.51
C GLU A 244 9.77 -8.59 -34.01
N LEU A 245 9.62 -8.72 -32.69
CA LEU A 245 8.60 -7.97 -31.96
C LEU A 245 8.71 -6.49 -32.38
N PRO A 246 7.60 -5.80 -32.70
CA PRO A 246 7.66 -4.37 -32.98
C PRO A 246 8.30 -3.66 -31.79
N ALA A 247 9.37 -2.92 -32.07
CA ALA A 247 10.17 -2.26 -31.05
C ALA A 247 9.27 -1.44 -30.11
N PRO A 248 9.39 -1.60 -28.78
CA PRO A 248 8.72 -0.68 -27.87
C PRO A 248 9.24 0.73 -28.17
N LEU A 249 8.29 1.63 -28.43
CA LEU A 249 8.57 3.05 -28.48
C LEU A 249 9.29 3.43 -27.17
N VAL A 250 10.34 4.22 -27.34
CA VAL A 250 11.26 4.77 -26.33
C VAL A 250 12.44 3.84 -25.93
N ASN A 251 13.53 3.97 -26.70
CA ASN A 251 14.87 3.51 -26.36
C ASN A 251 15.45 4.38 -25.22
N LEU A 252 15.34 3.91 -23.97
CA LEU A 252 16.21 4.32 -22.85
C LEU A 252 16.93 3.08 -22.32
N GLY A 253 18.03 2.67 -22.95
CA GLY A 253 19.13 1.92 -22.32
C GLY A 253 18.81 0.72 -21.41
N SER A 254 17.67 0.06 -21.59
CA SER A 254 17.18 -0.95 -20.64
C SER A 254 17.55 -2.34 -21.14
N ALA A 255 18.16 -3.14 -20.25
CA ALA A 255 18.29 -4.58 -20.46
C ALA A 255 16.94 -5.20 -20.88
N PRO A 256 16.94 -6.30 -21.65
CA PRO A 256 15.70 -6.98 -22.02
C PRO A 256 14.87 -7.28 -20.76
N PRO A 257 13.53 -7.14 -20.80
CA PRO A 257 12.68 -7.41 -19.65
C PRO A 257 12.92 -8.84 -19.15
N PRO A 258 12.85 -9.09 -17.84
CA PRO A 258 13.11 -10.42 -17.30
C PRO A 258 12.11 -11.45 -17.87
N PRO A 259 12.51 -12.73 -17.98
CA PRO A 259 11.60 -13.79 -18.37
C PRO A 259 10.35 -13.82 -17.48
N ALA A 260 9.17 -13.98 -18.10
CA ALA A 260 7.91 -13.98 -17.38
C ALA A 260 7.81 -15.12 -16.37
N GLU A 261 8.52 -16.23 -16.62
CA GLU A 261 8.58 -17.42 -15.77
C GLU A 261 9.18 -17.15 -14.39
N GLY A 262 9.92 -16.04 -14.24
CA GLY A 262 10.76 -15.74 -13.09
C GLY A 262 12.07 -16.53 -13.11
N PHE A 263 13.01 -16.14 -12.26
CA PHE A 263 14.29 -16.84 -12.10
C PHE A 263 14.94 -16.51 -10.76
N PHE A 264 15.92 -17.34 -10.39
CA PHE A 264 16.84 -17.06 -9.29
C PHE A 264 18.26 -17.37 -9.76
N ASP A 265 19.14 -16.37 -9.68
CA ASP A 265 20.57 -16.54 -9.95
C ASP A 265 21.31 -16.69 -8.63
N GLU A 266 21.90 -17.86 -8.39
CA GLU A 266 22.53 -18.19 -7.11
C GLU A 266 23.81 -17.38 -6.85
N LYS A 267 24.54 -16.97 -7.89
CA LYS A 267 25.83 -16.28 -7.78
C LYS A 267 25.64 -14.82 -7.41
N SER A 268 24.76 -14.14 -8.14
CA SER A 268 24.44 -12.73 -7.92
C SER A 268 23.37 -12.53 -6.85
N LYS A 269 22.69 -13.61 -6.41
CA LYS A 269 21.50 -13.56 -5.54
C LYS A 269 20.36 -12.72 -6.14
N THR A 270 20.37 -12.53 -7.46
CA THR A 270 19.33 -11.82 -8.18
C THR A 270 18.10 -12.71 -8.33
N TYR A 271 16.93 -12.14 -8.09
CA TYR A 271 15.67 -12.87 -8.12
C TYR A 271 14.60 -12.09 -8.87
N ALA A 272 13.83 -12.79 -9.70
CA ALA A 272 12.59 -12.31 -10.29
C ALA A 272 11.48 -13.32 -9.97
N PRO A 273 10.38 -12.93 -9.29
CA PRO A 273 9.24 -13.82 -9.15
C PRO A 273 8.55 -14.02 -10.51
N ARG A 274 7.71 -15.05 -10.63
CA ARG A 274 6.94 -15.25 -11.85
C ARG A 274 5.93 -14.11 -12.06
N ALA A 275 5.89 -13.55 -13.25
CA ALA A 275 5.01 -12.43 -13.60
C ALA A 275 3.52 -12.82 -13.61
N GLY A 276 2.66 -11.85 -13.28
CA GLY A 276 1.20 -11.98 -13.24
C GLY A 276 0.60 -12.28 -11.87
N GLY A 277 1.43 -12.35 -10.83
CA GLY A 277 1.01 -12.55 -9.45
C GLY A 277 0.29 -11.36 -8.82
N TYR A 278 -0.20 -11.58 -7.61
CA TYR A 278 -0.90 -10.57 -6.82
C TYR A 278 0.03 -9.93 -5.79
N VAL A 279 -0.19 -8.66 -5.47
CA VAL A 279 0.51 -7.95 -4.40
C VAL A 279 -0.45 -7.72 -3.23
N ASP A 280 -0.08 -8.20 -2.04
CA ASP A 280 -0.78 -7.85 -0.81
C ASP A 280 -0.18 -6.56 -0.22
N LEU A 281 -0.85 -5.44 -0.38
CA LEU A 281 -0.35 -4.12 0.05
C LEU A 281 -0.15 -4.01 1.58
N GLY A 282 -0.85 -4.82 2.38
CA GLY A 282 -0.70 -4.81 3.83
C GLY A 282 0.61 -5.46 4.30
N SER A 283 0.99 -6.59 3.70
CA SER A 283 2.23 -7.29 4.01
C SER A 283 3.41 -6.88 3.11
N GLY A 284 3.13 -6.22 1.98
CA GLY A 284 4.08 -5.96 0.90
C GLY A 284 4.45 -7.21 0.10
N ARG A 285 3.81 -8.35 0.34
CA ARG A 285 4.19 -9.62 -0.30
C ARG A 285 3.67 -9.74 -1.72
N TYR A 286 4.51 -10.31 -2.57
CA TYR A 286 4.13 -10.81 -3.88
C TYR A 286 3.70 -12.27 -3.78
N VAL A 287 2.55 -12.61 -4.34
CA VAL A 287 1.99 -13.95 -4.45
C VAL A 287 2.13 -14.39 -5.92
N PRO A 288 3.22 -15.11 -6.26
CA PRO A 288 3.48 -15.49 -7.65
C PRO A 288 2.51 -16.59 -8.13
N PRO A 289 2.19 -16.63 -9.43
CA PRO A 289 1.44 -17.74 -10.01
C PRO A 289 2.24 -19.06 -9.88
N PRO A 290 1.60 -20.19 -9.53
CA PRO A 290 2.29 -21.48 -9.40
C PRO A 290 2.75 -22.04 -10.75
N ALA A 291 3.63 -23.04 -10.72
CA ALA A 291 3.94 -23.93 -11.85
C ALA A 291 2.68 -24.42 -12.57
N GLY A 292 2.66 -24.37 -13.91
CA GLY A 292 1.51 -24.80 -14.71
C GLY A 292 0.38 -23.79 -14.87
N SER A 293 0.51 -22.58 -14.30
CA SER A 293 -0.45 -21.49 -14.57
C SER A 293 -0.55 -21.18 -16.06
N ALA A 294 -1.73 -20.78 -16.53
CA ALA A 294 -1.94 -20.39 -17.93
C ALA A 294 -1.17 -19.11 -18.23
N PHE A 295 -0.47 -19.06 -19.38
CA PHE A 295 0.23 -17.88 -19.85
C PHE A 295 -0.65 -17.08 -20.80
N ASP A 296 -0.79 -15.77 -20.54
CA ASP A 296 -1.44 -14.83 -21.43
C ASP A 296 -0.38 -14.07 -22.25
N PRO A 297 -0.27 -14.32 -23.57
CA PRO A 297 0.72 -13.68 -24.42
C PRO A 297 0.49 -12.17 -24.60
N ASN A 298 -0.76 -11.70 -24.51
CA ASN A 298 -1.08 -10.28 -24.73
C ASN A 298 -0.54 -9.40 -23.61
N THR A 299 -0.64 -9.89 -22.38
CA THR A 299 -0.15 -9.18 -21.19
C THR A 299 1.25 -9.64 -20.80
N SER A 300 1.75 -10.72 -21.41
CA SER A 300 3.01 -11.37 -21.08
C SER A 300 3.09 -11.75 -19.60
N THR A 301 2.00 -12.30 -19.06
CA THR A 301 1.88 -12.68 -17.65
C THR A 301 1.23 -14.05 -17.48
N PHE A 302 1.48 -14.69 -16.34
CA PHE A 302 0.77 -15.90 -15.96
C PHE A 302 -0.47 -15.56 -15.13
N VAL A 303 -1.57 -16.28 -15.38
CA VAL A 303 -2.83 -16.08 -14.66
C VAL A 303 -2.84 -16.96 -13.40
N PRO A 304 -2.87 -16.38 -12.19
CA PRO A 304 -3.03 -17.16 -10.97
C PRO A 304 -4.34 -17.96 -10.99
N PRO A 305 -4.33 -19.25 -10.62
CA PRO A 305 -5.57 -20.00 -10.45
C PRO A 305 -6.33 -19.49 -9.22
N LYS A 306 -7.67 -19.63 -9.21
CA LYS A 306 -8.53 -19.21 -8.08
C LYS A 306 -8.12 -19.80 -6.72
N ALA A 307 -7.48 -20.97 -6.73
CA ALA A 307 -6.94 -21.60 -5.52
C ALA A 307 -5.85 -20.77 -4.83
N MET A 308 -5.25 -19.79 -5.52
CA MET A 308 -4.27 -18.85 -4.96
C MET A 308 -4.91 -17.56 -4.45
N GLY A 309 -6.24 -17.48 -4.44
CA GLY A 309 -6.98 -16.29 -4.04
C GLY A 309 -7.39 -15.45 -5.24
N GLU A 310 -8.00 -14.31 -4.96
CA GLU A 310 -8.53 -13.40 -5.97
C GLU A 310 -8.16 -11.96 -5.60
N VAL A 311 -8.58 -11.01 -6.43
CA VAL A 311 -8.43 -9.59 -6.17
C VAL A 311 -9.82 -9.00 -6.08
N ASP A 312 -10.05 -8.16 -5.07
CA ASP A 312 -11.27 -7.38 -4.98
C ASP A 312 -11.27 -6.30 -6.10
N PRO A 313 -12.21 -6.33 -7.04
CA PRO A 313 -12.17 -5.44 -8.21
C PRO A 313 -12.46 -3.98 -7.86
N GLY A 314 -13.11 -3.68 -6.73
CA GLY A 314 -13.42 -2.30 -6.32
C GLY A 314 -12.25 -1.61 -5.62
N THR A 315 -11.33 -2.39 -5.06
CA THR A 315 -10.26 -1.89 -4.18
C THR A 315 -8.87 -2.27 -4.66
N GLY A 316 -8.74 -3.30 -5.50
CA GLY A 316 -7.46 -3.89 -5.92
C GLY A 316 -6.75 -4.68 -4.81
N MET A 317 -7.42 -4.91 -3.67
CA MET A 317 -6.85 -5.66 -2.56
C MET A 317 -6.79 -7.15 -2.88
N TYR A 318 -5.67 -7.78 -2.52
CA TYR A 318 -5.57 -9.23 -2.58
C TYR A 318 -6.45 -9.87 -1.51
N VAL A 319 -7.20 -10.90 -1.92
CA VAL A 319 -8.09 -11.67 -1.06
C VAL A 319 -7.61 -13.12 -1.06
N PRO A 320 -7.02 -13.59 0.05
CA PRO A 320 -6.57 -14.97 0.18
C PRO A 320 -7.71 -16.00 -0.02
N PRO A 321 -7.39 -17.25 -0.38
CA PRO A 321 -8.35 -18.34 -0.38
C PRO A 321 -9.05 -18.52 0.97
N LYS A 322 -10.25 -19.11 0.97
CA LYS A 322 -11.00 -19.39 2.20
C LYS A 322 -10.21 -20.26 3.16
N GLY A 323 -10.23 -19.91 4.45
CA GLY A 323 -9.61 -20.69 5.52
C GLY A 323 -8.10 -20.44 5.67
N VAL A 324 -7.52 -19.54 4.88
CA VAL A 324 -6.14 -19.09 5.04
C VAL A 324 -6.06 -17.57 5.04
N GLN A 325 -5.06 -17.03 5.73
CA GLN A 325 -4.69 -15.63 5.68
C GLN A 325 -3.22 -15.50 5.28
N LEU A 326 -2.87 -14.37 4.65
CA LEU A 326 -1.48 -14.06 4.37
C LEU A 326 -0.88 -13.30 5.55
N ASP A 327 -0.03 -13.99 6.30
CA ASP A 327 0.78 -13.44 7.38
C ASP A 327 2.05 -12.76 6.81
N PRO A 328 2.40 -11.54 7.27
CA PRO A 328 3.58 -10.84 6.77
C PRO A 328 4.89 -11.60 6.95
N VAL A 329 5.04 -12.44 7.96
CA VAL A 329 6.29 -13.17 8.26
C VAL A 329 6.19 -14.62 7.77
N LYS A 330 5.09 -15.30 8.08
CA LYS A 330 4.91 -16.74 7.87
C LYS A 330 4.33 -17.10 6.50
N GLY A 331 3.84 -16.13 5.73
CA GLY A 331 3.12 -16.40 4.48
C GLY A 331 1.72 -16.94 4.75
N PHE A 332 1.25 -17.90 3.96
CA PHE A 332 -0.09 -18.48 4.16
C PHE A 332 -0.16 -19.25 5.48
N VAL A 333 -1.06 -18.83 6.36
CA VAL A 333 -1.36 -19.52 7.62
C VAL A 333 -2.86 -19.77 7.72
N PRO A 334 -3.31 -20.81 8.46
CA PRO A 334 -4.73 -21.03 8.69
C PRO A 334 -5.40 -19.79 9.28
N GLU A 335 -6.59 -19.49 8.81
CA GLU A 335 -7.41 -18.44 9.40
C GLU A 335 -7.82 -18.86 10.82
N PRO A 336 -7.63 -18.01 11.85
CA PRO A 336 -8.03 -18.35 13.21
C PRO A 336 -9.53 -18.66 13.23
N ALA A 337 -9.92 -19.78 13.82
CA ALA A 337 -11.33 -20.09 14.03
C ALA A 337 -11.98 -18.93 14.79
N ALA A 338 -13.11 -18.42 14.28
CA ALA A 338 -13.86 -17.37 14.96
C ALA A 338 -14.10 -17.81 16.41
N PRO A 339 -13.87 -16.95 17.42
CA PRO A 339 -14.14 -17.29 18.80
C PRO A 339 -15.61 -17.71 18.90
N ILE A 340 -15.83 -18.97 19.30
CA ILE A 340 -17.17 -19.49 19.60
C ILE A 340 -17.73 -18.56 20.68
N PRO A 341 -18.88 -17.90 20.46
CA PRO A 341 -19.48 -17.08 21.50
C PRO A 341 -19.69 -17.98 22.72
N SER A 342 -19.05 -17.62 23.83
CA SER A 342 -19.20 -18.34 25.09
C SER A 342 -20.68 -18.41 25.44
N ALA A 343 -21.22 -19.62 25.46
CA ALA A 343 -22.54 -19.92 25.98
C ALA A 343 -22.54 -19.78 27.51
N ASN A 344 -22.35 -18.56 28.01
CA ASN A 344 -22.61 -18.20 29.40
C ASN A 344 -23.49 -16.95 29.38
N GLY A 345 -24.74 -17.18 29.01
CA GLY A 345 -25.84 -16.23 29.08
C GLY A 345 -27.07 -16.96 29.59
N THR A 346 -27.03 -17.46 30.82
CA THR A 346 -28.23 -17.79 31.58
C THR A 346 -29.00 -16.49 31.83
N ARG A 347 -29.81 -16.09 30.84
CA ARG A 347 -30.93 -15.17 31.07
C ARG A 347 -31.96 -15.94 31.90
N ALA A 348 -32.08 -15.57 33.17
CA ALA A 348 -33.27 -15.88 33.95
C ALA A 348 -34.51 -15.26 33.23
N PRO A 349 -35.61 -16.00 33.04
CA PRO A 349 -36.80 -15.43 32.43
C PRO A 349 -37.44 -14.42 33.38
N SER A 350 -37.59 -13.18 32.90
CA SER A 350 -38.35 -12.13 33.58
C SER A 350 -39.83 -12.52 33.61
N SER A 351 -40.40 -12.45 34.81
CA SER A 351 -41.79 -12.74 35.16
C SER A 351 -42.81 -12.00 34.29
N ILE A 352 -43.76 -12.74 33.73
CA ILE A 352 -45.03 -12.20 33.24
C ILE A 352 -45.97 -12.09 34.46
N ALA A 353 -46.35 -10.87 34.82
CA ALA A 353 -47.44 -10.62 35.78
C ALA A 353 -48.78 -10.57 35.03
N PRO A 354 -49.84 -11.26 35.49
CA PRO A 354 -51.17 -11.17 34.89
C PRO A 354 -51.97 -10.03 35.53
N ALA A 355 -52.72 -9.29 34.70
CA ALA A 355 -53.62 -8.23 35.15
C ALA A 355 -55.08 -8.69 35.15
N SER A 356 -55.71 -8.59 36.34
CA SER A 356 -57.16 -8.37 36.61
C SER A 356 -58.14 -9.51 36.26
N VAL A 357 -59.26 -9.79 36.96
CA VAL A 357 -60.21 -8.99 37.76
C VAL A 357 -60.97 -9.89 38.76
N ASN A 358 -61.30 -9.33 39.93
CA ASN A 358 -62.34 -9.61 40.95
C ASN A 358 -63.40 -10.73 40.77
N ALA A 359 -63.59 -11.50 41.85
CA ALA A 359 -64.89 -11.93 42.41
C ALA A 359 -64.66 -12.31 43.90
N ALA A 360 -65.05 -11.50 44.88
CA ALA A 360 -66.35 -11.52 45.58
C ALA A 360 -66.32 -12.33 46.90
N ALA A 361 -66.90 -11.72 47.94
CA ALA A 361 -67.27 -12.25 49.27
C ALA A 361 -66.10 -12.54 50.25
N ALA A 362 -65.88 -11.81 51.33
CA ALA A 362 -66.75 -11.53 52.48
C ALA A 362 -67.16 -12.79 53.27
N LEU A 363 -67.07 -12.68 54.61
CA LEU A 363 -67.52 -13.58 55.67
C LEU A 363 -66.59 -14.73 56.09
N ASN A 364 -65.80 -14.48 57.13
CA ASN A 364 -65.93 -15.22 58.41
C ASN A 364 -65.09 -14.57 59.52
N GLN A 365 -65.66 -13.52 60.12
CA GLN A 365 -65.44 -13.22 61.54
C GLN A 365 -66.69 -13.66 62.29
N ALA A 366 -66.57 -14.70 63.11
CA ALA A 366 -67.28 -14.94 64.38
C ALA A 366 -67.25 -16.45 64.70
N ALA A 367 -67.13 -16.75 66.00
CA ALA A 367 -66.96 -18.07 66.64
C ALA A 367 -65.49 -18.56 66.64
N SER A 368 -64.74 -18.54 67.74
CA SER A 368 -65.17 -18.91 69.10
C SER A 368 -64.24 -18.26 70.15
N ARG A 369 -64.78 -17.27 70.87
CA ARG A 369 -64.49 -17.07 72.29
C ARG A 369 -65.57 -17.84 73.03
N GLU A 370 -65.25 -19.02 73.55
CA GLU A 370 -65.78 -19.59 74.81
C GLU A 370 -65.29 -21.02 74.96
N GLN A 371 -64.25 -21.21 75.77
CA GLN A 371 -64.15 -22.13 76.91
C GLN A 371 -62.91 -21.62 77.67
N ALA A 372 -63.01 -20.68 78.61
CA ALA A 372 -63.56 -20.80 79.96
C ALA A 372 -62.97 -22.01 80.71
N GLY A 373 -62.05 -21.72 81.64
CA GLY A 373 -61.34 -22.67 82.48
C GLY A 373 -60.10 -22.02 83.07
#